data_AF-A0A1Q3WKJ3-F1
#
_entry.id   AF-A0A1Q3WKJ3-F1
#
_cell.length_a   1.000
_cell.length_b   1.000
_cell.length_c   1.000
_cell.angle_alpha   90.00
_cell.angle_beta   90.00
_cell.angle_gamma   90.00
#
_symmetry.space_group_name_H-M   'P 1'
#
loop_
_entity.id
_entity.type
_entity.pdbx_description
1 polymer ?
#
loop_
_entity_poly.entity_id
_entity_poly.type
_entity_poly.pdbx_seq_one_letter_code
_entity_poly.pdbx_strand_id
1 'polypeptide(L)'
;MSEINHDLLPVRLSPTQKKFEAGGHTYYVEHEARLSVARDRWLEKFNLYGLLGRDAATVLREIRSAYDSLNSGRVVDAGVTLNNILLGLGDLNAKAAPLYYICTLFINRQDEDRKAYDLEFARQKIEDWQGIERDFFLSLALSYLTITGQQLNTLMETFSTVSLPELTLKTPPSDS
;
A
#
# COMPACT_ATOMS: atom_id res chain seq x y z
N MET A 1 -18.62 -29.58 28.16
CA MET A 1 -18.05 -28.31 27.66
C MET A 1 -16.58 -28.56 27.43
N SER A 2 -16.10 -28.51 26.19
CA SER A 2 -14.67 -28.67 25.89
C SER A 2 -13.96 -27.39 26.32
N GLU A 3 -13.00 -27.47 27.23
CA GLU A 3 -12.07 -26.37 27.50
C GLU A 3 -11.27 -26.10 26.22
N ILE A 4 -11.23 -24.83 25.80
CA ILE A 4 -10.41 -24.41 24.65
C ILE A 4 -8.97 -24.37 25.15
N ASN A 5 -8.09 -25.14 24.52
CA ASN A 5 -6.67 -25.04 24.79
C ASN A 5 -6.15 -23.69 24.26
N HIS A 6 -5.86 -22.77 25.18
CA HIS A 6 -5.38 -21.42 24.85
C HIS A 6 -4.01 -21.41 24.15
N ASP A 7 -3.23 -22.49 24.25
CA ASP A 7 -1.93 -22.63 23.57
C ASP A 7 -2.08 -22.87 22.05
N LEU A 8 -3.30 -23.14 21.58
CA LEU A 8 -3.63 -23.28 20.15
C LEU A 8 -4.19 -22.00 19.53
N LEU A 9 -4.34 -20.93 20.32
CA LEU A 9 -4.83 -19.65 19.84
C LEU A 9 -3.67 -18.78 19.33
N PRO A 10 -3.90 -17.95 18.29
CA PRO A 10 -2.91 -16.96 17.86
C PRO A 10 -2.52 -16.01 18.98
N VAL A 11 -1.25 -15.62 19.03
CA VAL A 11 -0.71 -14.66 19.98
C VAL A 11 -1.29 -13.28 19.69
N ARG A 12 -1.96 -12.70 20.69
CA ARG A 12 -2.52 -11.35 20.62
C ARG A 12 -1.47 -10.31 21.00
N LEU A 13 -1.22 -9.36 20.09
CA LEU A 13 -0.32 -8.23 20.31
C LEU A 13 -1.11 -6.92 20.45
N SER A 14 -0.57 -5.98 21.23
CA SER A 14 -1.14 -4.63 21.34
C SER A 14 -0.94 -3.85 20.03
N PRO A 15 -1.91 -3.04 19.56
CA PRO A 15 -1.69 -2.14 18.43
C PRO A 15 -0.55 -1.13 18.62
N THR A 16 -0.17 -0.85 19.87
CA THR A 16 0.94 0.06 20.22
C THR A 16 2.25 -0.68 20.50
N GLN A 17 2.30 -1.99 20.26
CA GLN A 17 3.48 -2.82 20.51
C GLN A 17 4.67 -2.28 19.71
N LYS A 18 5.80 -2.03 20.39
CA LYS A 18 7.03 -1.51 19.76
C LYS A 18 7.96 -2.62 19.27
N LYS A 19 7.86 -3.81 19.87
CA LYS A 19 8.66 -4.98 19.50
C LYS A 19 7.96 -6.29 19.85
N PHE A 20 8.23 -7.36 19.12
CA PHE A 20 7.72 -8.70 19.42
C PHE A 20 8.71 -9.78 18.94
N GLU A 21 8.51 -11.01 19.38
CA GLU A 21 9.31 -12.17 18.97
C GLU A 21 8.47 -13.11 18.10
N ALA A 22 9.05 -13.58 17.00
CA ALA A 22 8.40 -14.49 16.06
C ALA A 22 9.48 -15.23 15.26
N GLY A 23 9.31 -16.52 14.97
CA GLY A 23 10.30 -17.31 14.20
C GLY A 23 11.72 -17.33 14.80
N GLY A 24 11.87 -17.12 16.11
CA GLY A 24 13.19 -16.99 16.76
C GLY A 24 13.89 -15.64 16.52
N HIS A 25 13.17 -14.65 16.01
CA HIS A 25 13.67 -13.32 15.68
C HIS A 25 12.97 -12.22 16.46
N THR A 26 13.72 -11.16 16.80
CA THR A 26 13.16 -9.94 17.38
C THR A 26 12.77 -8.96 16.28
N TYR A 27 11.51 -8.56 16.29
CA TYR A 27 10.92 -7.58 15.37
C TYR A 27 10.67 -6.25 16.08
N TYR A 28 10.90 -5.14 15.39
CA TYR A 28 10.66 -3.77 15.83
C TYR A 28 9.62 -3.11 14.94
N VAL A 29 8.60 -2.49 15.52
CA VAL A 29 7.50 -1.85 14.79
C VAL A 29 7.75 -0.35 14.68
N GLU A 30 7.92 0.15 13.44
CA GLU A 30 8.08 1.57 13.17
C GLU A 30 6.72 2.25 13.06
N HIS A 31 6.27 2.92 14.13
CA HIS A 31 4.96 3.61 14.16
C HIS A 31 4.96 4.97 13.45
N GLU A 32 6.13 5.58 13.28
CA GLU A 32 6.29 6.91 12.64
C GLU A 32 6.25 6.84 11.10
N ALA A 33 6.01 5.66 10.52
CA ALA A 33 5.93 5.43 9.07
C ALA A 33 7.15 5.95 8.27
N ARG A 34 8.35 5.92 8.85
CA ARG A 34 9.58 6.39 8.19
C ARG A 34 10.16 5.31 7.29
N LEU A 35 10.20 5.56 5.99
CA LEU A 35 10.83 4.67 5.00
C LEU A 35 12.06 5.30 4.34
N SER A 36 12.96 4.44 3.88
CA SER A 36 13.96 4.82 2.89
C SER A 36 13.31 4.95 1.51
N VAL A 37 13.91 5.73 0.61
CA VAL A 37 13.42 5.90 -0.79
C VAL A 37 13.24 4.55 -1.50
N ALA A 38 14.13 3.58 -1.23
CA ALA A 38 14.03 2.25 -1.82
C ALA A 38 12.77 1.50 -1.35
N ARG A 39 12.42 1.60 -0.06
CA ARG A 39 11.22 0.98 0.53
C ARG A 39 9.94 1.73 0.17
N ASP A 40 10.02 3.04 0.02
CA ASP A 40 8.89 3.87 -0.41
C ASP A 40 8.39 3.47 -1.81
N ARG A 41 9.30 3.18 -2.75
CA ARG A 41 8.94 2.60 -4.06
C ARG A 41 8.21 1.26 -3.97
N TRP A 42 8.47 0.47 -2.93
CA TRP A 42 7.72 -0.76 -2.69
C TRP A 42 6.36 -0.49 -2.07
N LEU A 43 6.27 0.50 -1.18
CA LEU A 43 5.00 0.97 -0.65
C LEU A 43 4.07 1.42 -1.78
N GLU A 44 4.55 2.21 -2.74
CA GLU A 44 3.77 2.61 -3.92
C GLU A 44 3.23 1.40 -4.69
N LYS A 45 4.07 0.39 -4.91
CA LYS A 45 3.65 -0.87 -5.56
C LYS A 45 2.58 -1.55 -4.75
N PHE A 46 2.80 -1.79 -3.46
CA PHE A 46 1.84 -2.50 -2.60
C PHE A 46 0.55 -1.70 -2.38
N ASN A 47 0.60 -0.37 -2.36
CA ASN A 47 -0.58 0.48 -2.32
C ASN A 47 -1.43 0.30 -3.57
N LEU A 48 -0.81 0.22 -4.76
CA LEU A 48 -1.52 -0.12 -5.99
C LEU A 48 -2.13 -1.52 -5.91
N TYR A 49 -1.40 -2.54 -5.42
CA TYR A 49 -1.95 -3.89 -5.24
C TYR A 49 -3.08 -3.95 -4.19
N GLY A 50 -2.96 -3.22 -3.07
CA GLY A 50 -3.93 -3.18 -1.98
C GLY A 50 -5.18 -2.39 -2.32
N LEU A 51 -5.03 -1.29 -3.07
CA LEU A 51 -6.14 -0.50 -3.61
C LEU A 51 -6.89 -1.27 -4.70
N LEU A 52 -6.15 -1.99 -5.56
CA LEU A 52 -6.73 -2.67 -6.71
C LEU A 52 -7.22 -4.10 -6.39
N GLY A 53 -6.80 -4.67 -5.27
CA GLY A 53 -7.08 -6.06 -4.88
C GLY A 53 -6.54 -7.10 -5.87
N ARG A 54 -5.74 -6.67 -6.85
CA ARG A 54 -5.32 -7.42 -8.05
C ARG A 54 -3.98 -6.87 -8.55
N ASP A 55 -3.35 -7.60 -9.47
CA ASP A 55 -2.16 -7.11 -10.17
C ASP A 55 -2.45 -5.82 -10.95
N ALA A 56 -1.72 -4.76 -10.61
CA ALA A 56 -1.86 -3.44 -11.23
C ALA A 56 -1.62 -3.48 -12.75
N ALA A 57 -0.73 -4.35 -13.22
CA ALA A 57 -0.51 -4.52 -14.66
C ALA A 57 -1.72 -5.17 -15.35
N THR A 58 -2.41 -6.07 -14.66
CA THR A 58 -3.67 -6.69 -15.14
C THR A 58 -4.79 -5.65 -15.22
N VAL A 59 -4.98 -4.85 -14.18
CA VAL A 59 -6.00 -3.78 -14.20
C VAL A 59 -5.70 -2.74 -15.27
N LEU A 60 -4.44 -2.33 -15.45
CA LEU A 60 -4.05 -1.40 -16.51
C LEU A 60 -4.29 -1.99 -17.92
N ARG A 61 -4.07 -3.30 -18.12
CA ARG A 61 -4.41 -3.97 -19.38
C ARG A 61 -5.91 -3.98 -19.63
N GLU A 62 -6.72 -4.24 -18.61
CA GLU A 62 -8.19 -4.24 -18.71
C GLU A 62 -8.73 -2.82 -19.00
N ILE A 63 -8.16 -1.78 -18.35
CA ILE A 63 -8.48 -0.37 -18.65
C ILE A 63 -8.11 -0.03 -20.10
N ARG A 64 -6.93 -0.46 -20.57
CA ARG A 64 -6.51 -0.25 -21.97
C ARG A 64 -7.42 -0.97 -22.96
N SER A 65 -7.83 -2.21 -22.65
CA SER A 65 -8.80 -2.97 -23.44
C SER A 65 -10.17 -2.29 -23.50
N ALA A 66 -10.62 -1.69 -22.39
CA ALA A 66 -11.85 -0.90 -22.35
C ALA A 66 -11.73 0.36 -23.23
N TYR A 67 -10.60 1.06 -23.15
CA TYR A 67 -10.30 2.24 -23.97
C TYR A 67 -10.28 1.90 -25.48
N ASP A 68 -9.61 0.82 -25.85
CA ASP A 68 -9.57 0.36 -27.26
C ASP A 68 -10.96 -0.06 -27.75
N SER A 69 -11.79 -0.64 -26.87
CA SER A 69 -13.17 -1.01 -27.20
C SER A 69 -14.08 0.22 -27.38
N LEU A 70 -13.90 1.27 -26.56
CA LEU A 70 -14.57 2.56 -26.76
C LEU A 70 -14.18 3.19 -28.10
N ASN A 71 -12.89 3.24 -28.41
CA ASN A 71 -12.40 3.80 -29.68
C ASN A 71 -12.83 3.01 -30.92
N SER A 72 -13.13 1.71 -30.73
CA SER A 72 -13.62 0.84 -31.80
C SER A 72 -15.15 0.84 -31.93
N GLY A 73 -15.88 1.69 -31.19
CA GLY A 73 -17.34 1.72 -31.18
C GLY A 73 -18.02 0.56 -30.42
N ARG A 74 -17.24 -0.30 -29.75
CA ARG A 74 -17.72 -1.43 -28.94
C ARG A 74 -18.00 -0.98 -27.50
N VAL A 75 -18.97 -0.07 -27.35
CA VAL A 75 -19.29 0.58 -26.08
C VAL A 75 -19.80 -0.40 -25.02
N VAL A 76 -20.54 -1.43 -25.43
CA VAL A 76 -21.05 -2.48 -24.53
C VAL A 76 -19.91 -3.29 -23.92
N ASP A 77 -18.93 -3.70 -24.73
CA ASP A 77 -17.77 -4.48 -24.26
C ASP A 77 -16.88 -3.68 -23.31
N ALA A 78 -16.73 -2.38 -23.57
CA ALA A 78 -16.04 -1.47 -22.66
C ALA A 78 -16.78 -1.36 -21.32
N GLY A 79 -18.11 -1.22 -21.35
CA GLY A 79 -18.96 -1.16 -20.15
C GLY A 79 -18.85 -2.41 -19.29
N VAL A 80 -18.87 -3.60 -19.91
CA VAL A 80 -18.68 -4.89 -19.22
C VAL A 80 -17.29 -4.99 -18.60
N THR A 81 -16.24 -4.61 -19.34
CA THR A 81 -14.86 -4.64 -18.85
C THR A 81 -14.66 -3.72 -17.65
N LEU A 82 -15.17 -2.49 -17.72
CA LEU A 82 -15.12 -1.52 -16.61
C LEU A 82 -15.93 -2.00 -15.39
N ASN A 83 -17.11 -2.59 -15.61
CA ASN A 83 -17.92 -3.14 -14.53
C ASN A 83 -17.21 -4.31 -13.81
N ASN A 84 -16.50 -5.16 -14.55
CA ASN A 84 -15.74 -6.28 -13.99
C ASN A 84 -14.50 -5.82 -13.21
N ILE A 85 -13.86 -4.72 -13.63
CA ILE A 85 -12.82 -4.05 -12.84
C ILE A 85 -13.44 -3.58 -11.51
N LEU A 86 -14.54 -2.83 -11.55
CA LEU A 86 -15.19 -2.28 -10.35
C LEU A 86 -15.64 -3.38 -9.36
N LEU A 87 -16.25 -4.45 -9.84
CA LEU A 87 -16.63 -5.61 -9.01
C LEU A 87 -15.39 -6.29 -8.41
N GLY A 88 -14.29 -6.31 -9.16
CA GLY A 88 -13.01 -6.84 -8.71
C GLY A 88 -12.34 -6.07 -7.60
N LEU A 89 -12.49 -4.74 -7.61
CA LEU A 89 -12.03 -3.87 -6.54
C LEU A 89 -12.82 -4.08 -5.23
N GLY A 90 -14.03 -4.64 -5.33
CA GLY A 90 -14.92 -4.93 -4.22
C GLY A 90 -14.56 -6.19 -3.41
N ASP A 91 -13.76 -7.11 -3.96
CA ASP A 91 -13.47 -8.39 -3.31
C ASP A 91 -12.41 -8.24 -2.20
N LEU A 92 -12.85 -8.30 -0.94
CA LEU A 92 -12.03 -8.05 0.26
C LEU A 92 -11.09 -9.21 0.60
N ASN A 93 -11.34 -10.43 0.11
CA ASN A 93 -10.52 -11.60 0.46
C ASN A 93 -9.17 -11.63 -0.28
N ALA A 94 -9.09 -11.05 -1.48
CA ALA A 94 -7.84 -10.88 -2.22
C ALA A 94 -6.91 -9.80 -1.60
N LYS A 95 -7.43 -8.97 -0.67
CA LYS A 95 -6.72 -7.80 -0.11
C LYS A 95 -5.83 -8.13 1.10
N ALA A 96 -5.88 -9.34 1.66
CA ALA A 96 -5.10 -9.68 2.85
C ALA A 96 -3.58 -9.81 2.57
N ALA A 97 -3.19 -10.37 1.42
CA ALA A 97 -1.77 -10.56 1.09
C ALA A 97 -0.99 -9.23 0.94
N PRO A 98 -1.50 -8.19 0.25
CA PRO A 98 -0.84 -6.89 0.18
C PRO A 98 -0.63 -6.21 1.54
N LEU A 99 -1.53 -6.41 2.50
CA LEU A 99 -1.44 -5.75 3.81
C LEU A 99 -0.26 -6.25 4.63
N TYR A 100 0.03 -7.56 4.60
CA TYR A 100 1.22 -8.10 5.26
C TYR A 100 2.50 -7.61 4.61
N TYR A 101 2.53 -7.44 3.29
CA TYR A 101 3.66 -6.83 2.58
C TYR A 101 3.82 -5.33 2.85
N ILE A 102 2.74 -4.62 3.21
CA ILE A 102 2.86 -3.26 3.75
C ILE A 102 3.51 -3.33 5.13
N CYS A 103 3.06 -4.22 6.02
CA CYS A 103 3.66 -4.40 7.33
C CYS A 103 5.15 -4.73 7.28
N THR A 104 5.63 -5.53 6.32
CA THR A 104 7.05 -5.88 6.18
C THR A 104 7.95 -4.69 5.87
N LEU A 105 7.41 -3.57 5.37
CA LEU A 105 8.18 -2.34 5.16
C LEU A 105 8.50 -1.61 6.47
N PHE A 106 7.63 -1.74 7.47
CA PHE A 106 7.66 -0.97 8.73
C PHE A 106 7.99 -1.81 9.96
N ILE A 107 7.81 -3.14 9.89
CA ILE A 107 8.20 -4.07 10.96
C ILE A 107 9.56 -4.64 10.60
N ASN A 108 10.61 -4.36 11.36
CA ASN A 108 12.00 -4.68 11.02
C ASN A 108 12.60 -5.74 11.93
N ARG A 109 13.32 -6.71 11.38
CA ARG A 109 14.18 -7.60 12.17
C ARG A 109 15.33 -6.79 12.79
N GLN A 110 15.85 -7.22 13.93
CA GLN A 110 16.93 -6.53 14.64
C GLN A 110 18.17 -6.25 13.78
N ASP A 111 18.48 -7.17 12.86
CA ASP A 111 19.63 -7.20 11.97
C ASP A 111 19.28 -6.85 10.51
N GLU A 112 18.07 -6.32 10.26
CA GLU A 112 17.60 -5.97 8.91
C GLU A 112 18.19 -4.64 8.41
N ASP A 113 18.72 -4.62 7.18
CA ASP A 113 19.09 -3.37 6.51
C ASP A 113 17.83 -2.60 6.05
N ARG A 114 17.62 -1.45 6.68
CA ARG A 114 16.46 -0.57 6.44
C ARG A 114 16.57 0.29 5.17
N LYS A 115 17.73 0.25 4.49
CA LYS A 115 17.98 1.03 3.26
C LYS A 115 17.58 0.29 1.98
N ALA A 116 17.36 -1.03 2.06
CA ALA A 116 16.94 -1.87 0.95
C ALA A 116 15.65 -2.62 1.28
N TYR A 117 15.09 -3.29 0.28
CA TYR A 117 13.95 -4.18 0.45
C TYR A 117 14.10 -5.40 -0.46
N ASP A 118 13.96 -6.57 0.13
CA ASP A 118 13.99 -7.87 -0.54
C ASP A 118 12.65 -8.57 -0.31
N LEU A 119 12.00 -8.94 -1.42
CA LEU A 119 10.69 -9.58 -1.40
C LEU A 119 10.73 -10.99 -0.81
N GLU A 120 11.82 -11.73 -1.01
CA GLU A 120 11.96 -13.08 -0.44
C GLU A 120 12.15 -12.99 1.08
N PHE A 121 12.93 -12.01 1.55
CA PHE A 121 13.05 -11.75 2.98
C PHE A 121 11.72 -11.30 3.59
N ALA A 122 10.94 -10.48 2.88
CA ALA A 122 9.59 -10.13 3.32
C ALA A 122 8.67 -11.34 3.45
N ARG A 123 8.75 -12.30 2.52
CA ARG A 123 7.99 -13.56 2.59
C ARG A 123 8.37 -14.38 3.82
N GLN A 124 9.67 -14.45 4.17
CA GLN A 124 10.15 -15.12 5.38
C GLN A 124 9.58 -14.49 6.65
N LYS A 125 9.55 -13.15 6.72
CA LYS A 125 8.94 -12.43 7.85
C LYS A 125 7.47 -12.79 8.03
N ILE A 126 6.70 -12.86 6.94
CA ILE A 126 5.29 -13.25 6.99
C ILE A 126 5.11 -14.69 7.47
N GLU A 127 6.03 -15.59 7.10
CA GLU A 127 6.04 -16.97 7.60
C GLU A 127 6.28 -17.03 9.11
N ASP A 128 7.22 -16.23 9.63
CA ASP A 128 7.47 -16.15 11.07
C ASP A 128 6.21 -15.71 11.86
N TRP A 129 5.34 -14.93 11.23
CA TRP A 129 4.17 -14.30 11.85
C TRP A 129 2.91 -15.16 11.89
N GLN A 130 2.91 -16.38 11.33
CA GLN A 130 1.72 -17.23 11.22
C GLN A 130 1.02 -17.50 12.57
N GLY A 131 1.78 -17.48 13.67
CA GLY A 131 1.26 -17.66 15.03
C GLY A 131 0.67 -16.40 15.69
N ILE A 132 0.67 -15.25 15.01
CA ILE A 132 0.22 -13.96 15.55
C ILE A 132 -1.17 -13.60 15.01
N GLU A 133 -1.99 -12.99 15.86
CA GLU A 133 -3.35 -12.55 15.49
C GLU A 133 -3.33 -11.55 14.33
N ARG A 134 -4.14 -11.82 13.29
CA ARG A 134 -4.27 -10.99 12.09
C ARG A 134 -4.59 -9.52 12.39
N ASP A 135 -5.40 -9.25 13.40
CA ASP A 135 -5.92 -7.91 13.71
C ASP A 135 -4.81 -6.91 14.06
N PHE A 136 -3.70 -7.40 14.61
CA PHE A 136 -2.51 -6.61 14.86
C PHE A 136 -1.93 -6.03 13.55
N PHE A 137 -1.70 -6.89 12.55
CA PHE A 137 -1.16 -6.48 11.25
C PHE A 137 -2.14 -5.63 10.45
N LEU A 138 -3.42 -5.98 10.48
CA LEU A 138 -4.47 -5.21 9.81
C LEU A 138 -4.50 -3.76 10.35
N SER A 139 -4.48 -3.61 11.67
CA SER A 139 -4.50 -2.30 12.33
C SER A 139 -3.26 -1.46 11.98
N LEU A 140 -2.08 -2.09 11.94
CA LEU A 140 -0.84 -1.42 11.54
C LEU A 140 -0.87 -1.00 10.06
N ALA A 141 -1.24 -1.90 9.15
CA ALA A 141 -1.32 -1.59 7.73
C ALA A 141 -2.27 -0.42 7.44
N LEU A 142 -3.44 -0.39 8.08
CA LEU A 142 -4.39 0.72 7.97
C LEU A 142 -3.82 2.04 8.52
N SER A 143 -3.10 1.99 9.65
CA SER A 143 -2.39 3.16 10.19
C SER A 143 -1.37 3.72 9.19
N TYR A 144 -0.55 2.85 8.59
CA TYR A 144 0.44 3.26 7.59
C TYR A 144 -0.18 3.86 6.33
N LEU A 145 -1.24 3.25 5.82
CA LEU A 145 -2.00 3.78 4.68
C LEU A 145 -2.63 5.15 5.00
N THR A 146 -3.09 5.34 6.23
CA THR A 146 -3.68 6.61 6.67
C THR A 146 -2.63 7.70 6.78
N ILE A 147 -1.50 7.43 7.44
CA ILE A 147 -0.39 8.40 7.61
C ILE A 147 0.16 8.81 6.25
N THR A 148 0.41 7.84 5.37
CA THR A 148 0.96 8.10 4.02
C THR A 148 -0.04 8.84 3.13
N GLY A 149 -1.33 8.53 3.22
CA GLY A 149 -2.40 9.26 2.53
C GLY A 149 -2.57 10.70 3.04
N GLN A 150 -2.50 10.93 4.35
CA GLN A 150 -2.56 12.27 4.94
C GLN A 150 -1.39 13.13 4.47
N GLN A 151 -0.17 12.57 4.44
CA GLN A 151 1.01 13.28 3.93
C GLN A 151 0.81 13.74 2.48
N LEU A 152 0.24 12.90 1.62
CA LEU A 152 -0.06 13.25 0.23
C LEU A 152 -1.08 14.39 0.13
N ASN A 153 -2.16 14.34 0.91
CA ASN A 153 -3.18 15.40 0.91
C ASN A 153 -2.61 16.74 1.40
N THR A 154 -1.82 16.73 2.48
CA THR A 154 -1.17 17.95 2.99
C THR A 154 -0.16 18.52 1.99
N LEU A 155 0.57 17.68 1.26
CA LEU A 155 1.44 18.14 0.18
C LEU A 155 0.64 18.82 -0.93
N MET A 156 -0.46 18.22 -1.37
CA MET A 156 -1.33 18.78 -2.42
C MET A 156 -1.98 20.11 -1.99
N GLU A 157 -2.43 20.20 -0.74
CA GLU A 157 -2.93 21.46 -0.16
C GLU A 157 -1.83 22.54 -0.14
N THR A 158 -0.62 22.18 0.28
CA THR A 158 0.54 23.08 0.25
C THR A 158 0.84 23.56 -1.16
N PHE A 159 0.86 22.68 -2.17
CA PHE A 159 1.06 23.09 -3.56
C PHE A 159 -0.07 23.95 -4.11
N SER A 160 -1.33 23.69 -3.73
CA SER A 160 -2.48 24.48 -4.15
C SER A 160 -2.51 25.89 -3.55
N THR A 161 -1.82 26.10 -2.43
CA THR A 161 -1.71 27.40 -1.73
C THR A 161 -0.46 28.18 -2.10
N VAL A 162 0.47 27.57 -2.84
CA VAL A 162 1.59 28.28 -3.47
C VAL A 162 1.05 29.08 -4.65
N SER A 163 0.86 30.39 -4.46
CA SER A 163 0.61 31.31 -5.57
C SER A 163 1.75 31.23 -6.57
N LEU A 164 1.45 30.89 -7.81
CA LEU A 164 2.41 31.01 -8.91
C LEU A 164 2.84 32.49 -9.00
N PRO A 165 4.15 32.80 -9.09
CA PRO A 165 4.57 34.16 -9.39
C PRO A 165 3.94 34.59 -10.72
N GLU A 166 3.36 35.79 -10.77
CA GLU A 166 2.83 36.34 -12.02
C GLU A 166 3.93 36.32 -13.09
N LEU A 167 3.72 35.50 -14.12
CA LEU A 167 4.53 35.49 -15.33
C LEU A 167 4.30 36.82 -16.05
N THR A 168 5.12 37.82 -15.72
CA THR A 168 5.20 39.06 -16.48
C THR A 168 5.89 38.76 -17.82
N LEU A 169 5.07 38.48 -18.83
CA LEU A 169 5.52 38.46 -20.22
C LEU A 169 5.94 39.89 -20.58
N LYS A 170 7.25 40.16 -20.60
CA LYS A 170 7.78 41.39 -21.20
C LYS A 170 7.43 41.35 -22.69
N THR A 171 6.48 42.16 -23.12
CA THR A 171 6.26 42.41 -24.55
C THR A 171 7.53 43.05 -25.12
N PRO A 172 8.04 42.58 -26.27
CA PRO A 172 9.17 43.21 -26.92
C PRO A 172 8.79 44.63 -27.36
N PRO A 173 9.74 45.58 -27.37
CA PRO A 173 9.47 46.95 -27.78
C PRO A 173 8.95 46.96 -29.22
N SER A 174 7.85 47.69 -29.43
CA SER A 174 7.36 47.99 -30.77
C SER A 174 8.33 48.99 -31.40
N ASP A 175 9.13 48.53 -32.36
CA ASP A 175 9.95 49.44 -33.18
C ASP A 175 9.01 50.37 -33.96
N SER A 176 9.17 51.66 -33.75
CA SER A 176 8.58 52.76 -34.52
C SER A 176 9.60 53.87 -34.64
#